data_AF-A0A1W0A397-F1
#
_entry.id   AF-A0A1W0A397-F1
#
_cell.length_a   1.000
_cell.length_b   1.000
_cell.length_c   1.000
_cell.angle_alpha   90.00
_cell.angle_beta   90.00
_cell.angle_gamma   90.00
#
_symmetry.space_group_name_H-M   'P 1'
#
loop_
_entity.id
_entity.type
_entity.pdbx_description
1 polymer ?
#
loop_
_entity_poly.entity_id
_entity_poly.type
_entity_poly.pdbx_seq_one_letter_code
_entity_poly.pdbx_strand_id
1 'polypeptide(L)'
;MNVPSEVALVERLLSFAESYGIESKFEDFANKYIQLFTFDIDEEQPLELQSIFESYEQLYEDMIQAFLDDEEITPRELYQILSMVQQEKDSSSYDNLAIILSALDYEIFGMRMLKEARDQQQAAKEASDMGF
;
A
#
# COMPACT_ATOMS: atom_id res chain seq x y z
N MET A 1 -19.43 19.76 -14.57
CA MET A 1 -20.03 18.93 -13.50
C MET A 1 -19.16 19.14 -12.27
N ASN A 2 -19.73 19.57 -11.15
CA ASN A 2 -18.99 19.73 -9.90
C ASN A 2 -18.91 18.34 -9.27
N VAL A 3 -17.73 17.73 -9.30
CA VAL A 3 -17.48 16.49 -8.56
C VAL A 3 -17.64 16.83 -7.07
N PRO A 4 -18.41 16.06 -6.27
CA PRO A 4 -18.50 16.27 -4.82
C PRO A 4 -17.09 16.32 -4.21
N SER A 5 -16.88 17.17 -3.21
CA SER A 5 -15.55 17.41 -2.61
C SER A 5 -14.90 16.14 -2.05
N GLU A 6 -15.74 15.16 -1.68
CA GLU A 6 -15.44 13.90 -1.05
C GLU A 6 -14.88 12.87 -2.05
N VAL A 7 -15.52 12.73 -3.21
CA VAL A 7 -15.05 11.88 -4.33
C VAL A 7 -13.69 12.38 -4.82
N ALA A 8 -13.56 13.70 -4.94
CA ALA A 8 -12.32 14.32 -5.35
C ALA A 8 -11.19 14.13 -4.32
N LEU A 9 -11.49 13.97 -3.03
CA LEU A 9 -10.46 13.76 -2.00
C LEU A 9 -9.81 12.38 -2.14
N VAL A 10 -10.58 11.32 -2.39
CA VAL A 10 -10.03 9.97 -2.57
C VAL A 10 -9.15 9.89 -3.82
N GLU A 11 -9.54 10.55 -4.90
CA GLU A 11 -8.72 10.66 -6.12
C GLU A 11 -7.41 11.43 -5.86
N ARG A 12 -7.47 12.50 -5.05
CA ARG A 12 -6.27 13.23 -4.62
C ARG A 12 -5.37 12.40 -3.72
N LEU A 13 -5.94 11.62 -2.80
CA LEU A 13 -5.17 10.71 -1.94
C LEU A 13 -4.43 9.65 -2.77
N LEU A 14 -5.07 9.05 -3.77
CA LEU A 14 -4.39 8.13 -4.70
C LEU A 14 -3.26 8.82 -5.46
N SER A 15 -3.54 9.99 -6.04
CA SER A 15 -2.54 10.77 -6.79
C SER A 15 -1.38 11.21 -5.90
N PHE A 16 -1.67 11.51 -4.63
CA PHE A 16 -0.69 11.86 -3.62
C PHE A 16 0.18 10.65 -3.27
N ALA A 17 -0.39 9.46 -3.09
CA ALA A 17 0.37 8.24 -2.83
C ALA A 17 1.38 7.93 -3.95
N GLU A 18 0.96 8.12 -5.21
CA GLU A 18 1.87 8.02 -6.37
C GLU A 18 2.99 9.06 -6.31
N SER A 19 2.63 10.33 -6.06
CA SER A 19 3.58 11.45 -5.98
C SER A 19 4.55 11.34 -4.79
N TYR A 20 4.08 10.76 -3.68
CA TYR A 20 4.86 10.46 -2.48
C TYR A 20 5.87 9.31 -2.72
N GLY A 21 5.68 8.55 -3.80
CA GLY A 21 6.55 7.45 -4.19
C GLY A 21 6.38 6.22 -3.31
N ILE A 22 5.16 5.92 -2.88
CA ILE A 22 4.91 4.79 -1.97
C ILE A 22 5.40 3.45 -2.55
N GLU A 23 5.29 3.26 -3.87
CA GLU A 23 5.78 2.06 -4.56
C GLU A 23 7.30 1.92 -4.47
N SER A 24 8.05 2.98 -4.72
CA SER A 24 9.52 2.94 -4.58
C SER A 24 9.95 2.71 -3.13
N LYS A 25 9.23 3.30 -2.16
CA LYS A 25 9.47 3.03 -0.73
C LYS A 25 9.15 1.58 -0.36
N PHE A 26 8.10 1.01 -0.96
CA PHE A 26 7.78 -0.41 -0.81
C PHE A 26 8.86 -1.30 -1.41
N GLU A 27 9.39 -1.01 -2.59
CA GLU A 27 10.50 -1.76 -3.20
C GLU A 27 11.74 -1.76 -2.29
N ASP A 28 12.14 -0.59 -1.78
CA ASP A 28 13.24 -0.46 -0.82
C ASP A 28 12.99 -1.25 0.48
N PHE A 29 11.76 -1.19 0.98
CA PHE A 29 11.32 -1.97 2.13
C PHE A 29 11.42 -3.47 1.85
N ALA A 30 10.88 -3.93 0.71
CA ALA A 30 10.89 -5.33 0.33
C ALA A 30 12.33 -5.83 0.24
N ASN A 31 13.20 -5.14 -0.49
CA ASN A 31 14.63 -5.46 -0.61
C ASN A 31 15.32 -5.71 0.74
N LYS A 32 14.93 -4.97 1.78
CA LYS A 32 15.49 -5.12 3.13
C LYS A 32 15.02 -6.39 3.85
N TYR A 33 13.77 -6.81 3.64
CA TYR A 33 13.14 -7.89 4.42
C TYR A 33 12.92 -9.18 3.64
N ILE A 34 13.08 -9.17 2.32
CA ILE A 34 12.73 -10.29 1.42
C ILE A 34 13.44 -11.59 1.74
N GLN A 35 14.69 -11.52 2.21
CA GLN A 35 15.47 -12.71 2.58
C GLN A 35 14.97 -13.40 3.85
N LEU A 36 14.22 -12.67 4.67
CA LEU A 36 13.64 -13.17 5.93
C LEU A 36 12.16 -13.52 5.75
N PHE A 37 11.60 -13.31 4.56
CA PHE A 37 10.17 -13.38 4.33
C PHE A 37 9.74 -14.81 3.94
N THR A 38 9.14 -15.52 4.90
CA THR A 38 8.53 -16.84 4.70
C THR A 38 7.05 -16.74 5.01
N PHE A 39 6.28 -16.24 4.06
CA PHE A 39 4.83 -16.05 4.21
C PHE A 39 4.07 -17.20 3.59
N ASP A 40 3.11 -17.73 4.33
CA ASP A 40 2.13 -18.71 3.85
C ASP A 40 0.76 -18.39 4.46
N ILE A 41 -0.20 -18.02 3.62
CA ILE A 41 -1.53 -17.59 4.06
C ILE A 41 -2.29 -18.69 4.83
N ASP A 42 -1.97 -19.96 4.60
CA ASP A 42 -2.61 -21.10 5.22
C ASP A 42 -1.94 -21.52 6.55
N GLU A 43 -0.81 -20.89 6.93
CA GLU A 43 -0.04 -21.22 8.13
C GLU A 43 -0.03 -20.08 9.18
N GLU A 44 0.25 -20.45 10.44
CA GLU A 44 0.50 -19.47 11.49
C GLU A 44 1.82 -18.73 11.23
N GLN A 45 1.73 -17.41 11.13
CA GLN A 45 2.89 -16.58 10.82
C GLN A 45 3.75 -16.33 12.06
N PRO A 46 5.09 -16.35 11.94
CA PRO A 46 5.98 -15.97 13.04
C PRO A 46 5.78 -14.51 13.45
N LEU A 47 5.98 -14.21 14.74
CA LEU A 47 5.80 -12.86 15.32
C LEU A 47 6.67 -11.80 14.64
N GLU A 48 7.83 -12.21 14.13
CA GLU A 48 8.72 -11.34 13.38
C GLU A 48 8.04 -10.75 12.12
N LEU A 49 7.15 -11.51 11.46
CA LEU A 49 6.39 -11.01 10.31
C LEU A 49 5.36 -9.96 10.72
N GLN A 50 4.80 -10.05 11.94
CA GLN A 50 3.93 -9.00 12.46
C GLN A 50 4.73 -7.69 12.64
N SER A 51 5.92 -7.74 13.23
CA SER A 51 6.75 -6.53 13.38
C SER A 51 7.22 -5.96 12.02
N ILE A 52 7.43 -6.82 11.03
CA ILE A 52 7.70 -6.38 9.66
C ILE A 52 6.47 -5.69 9.06
N PHE A 53 5.28 -6.25 9.26
CA PHE A 53 4.04 -5.63 8.79
C PHE A 53 3.76 -4.29 9.47
N GLU A 54 3.95 -4.16 10.79
CA GLU A 54 3.83 -2.88 11.50
C GLU A 54 4.80 -1.82 10.91
N SER A 55 6.02 -2.25 10.53
CA SER A 55 6.98 -1.36 9.86
C SER A 55 6.54 -0.96 8.45
N TYR A 56 5.78 -1.81 7.77
CA TYR A 56 5.17 -1.52 6.47
C TYR A 56 3.97 -0.58 6.60
N GLU A 57 3.10 -0.80 7.60
CA GLU A 57 1.98 0.10 7.91
C GLU A 57 2.47 1.53 8.14
N GLN A 58 3.61 1.70 8.84
CA GLN A 58 4.20 3.01 9.07
C GLN A 58 4.49 3.79 7.76
N LEU A 59 4.83 3.11 6.65
CA LEU A 59 5.05 3.79 5.36
C LEU A 59 3.78 4.49 4.86
N TYR A 60 2.64 3.84 5.06
CA TYR A 60 1.32 4.35 4.68
C TYR A 60 0.81 5.36 5.70
N GLU A 61 1.04 5.16 7.00
CA GLU A 61 0.73 6.16 8.03
C GLU A 61 1.48 7.47 7.79
N ASP A 62 2.78 7.40 7.48
CA ASP A 62 3.59 8.58 7.15
C ASP A 62 3.07 9.27 5.89
N MET A 63 2.64 8.50 4.87
CA MET A 63 2.05 9.03 3.65
C MET A 63 0.71 9.72 3.93
N ILE A 64 -0.17 9.08 4.72
CA ILE A 64 -1.46 9.64 5.11
C ILE A 64 -1.26 10.91 5.92
N GLN A 65 -0.31 10.93 6.88
CA GLN A 65 -0.02 12.12 7.67
C GLN A 65 0.47 13.27 6.78
N ALA A 66 1.38 12.99 5.83
CA ALA A 66 1.83 14.00 4.88
C ALA A 66 0.69 14.55 4.00
N PHE A 67 -0.25 13.69 3.61
CA PHE A 67 -1.45 14.10 2.88
C PHE A 67 -2.38 14.98 3.71
N LEU A 68 -2.61 14.62 4.98
CA LEU A 68 -3.42 15.41 5.91
C LEU A 68 -2.85 16.83 6.09
N ASP A 69 -1.53 16.92 6.21
CA ASP A 69 -0.82 18.19 6.35
C ASP A 69 -0.91 19.04 5.06
N ASP A 70 -0.84 18.42 3.87
CA ASP A 70 -0.92 19.09 2.57
C ASP A 70 -2.34 19.61 2.25
N GLU A 71 -3.36 18.82 2.57
CA GLU A 71 -4.77 19.18 2.36
C GLU A 71 -5.32 20.07 3.50
N GLU A 72 -4.54 20.32 4.55
CA GLU A 72 -4.93 21.05 5.76
C GLU A 72 -6.21 20.46 6.43
N ILE A 73 -6.36 19.13 6.40
CA ILE A 73 -7.50 18.42 6.99
C ILE A 73 -7.10 17.58 8.21
N THR A 74 -8.05 17.35 9.10
CA THR A 74 -7.83 16.52 10.28
C THR A 74 -8.04 15.03 9.99
N PRO A 75 -7.42 14.11 10.77
CA PRO A 75 -7.69 12.68 10.65
C PRO A 75 -9.18 12.32 10.77
N ARG A 76 -9.92 13.09 11.58
CA ARG A 76 -11.37 12.90 11.76
C ARG A 76 -12.16 13.23 10.50
N GLU A 77 -11.80 14.31 9.81
CA GLU A 77 -12.45 14.69 8.55
C GLU A 77 -12.15 13.67 7.46
N LEU A 78 -10.89 13.23 7.35
CA LEU A 78 -10.53 12.15 6.43
C LEU A 78 -11.35 10.88 6.72
N TYR A 79 -11.39 10.42 7.97
CA TYR A 79 -12.17 9.24 8.36
C TYR A 79 -13.66 9.35 7.98
N GLN A 80 -14.27 10.52 8.21
CA GLN A 80 -15.67 10.75 7.85
C GLN A 80 -15.89 10.62 6.34
N ILE A 81 -15.01 11.20 5.53
CA ILE A 81 -15.08 11.15 4.07
C ILE A 81 -14.88 9.72 3.57
N LEU A 82 -13.86 9.02 4.05
CA LEU A 82 -13.63 7.62 3.69
C LEU A 82 -14.83 6.73 4.07
N SER A 83 -15.44 6.96 5.23
CA SER A 83 -16.63 6.24 5.69
C SER A 83 -17.84 6.48 4.80
N MET A 84 -18.02 7.70 4.27
CA MET A 84 -19.10 8.02 3.33
C MET A 84 -18.87 7.33 1.98
N VAL A 85 -17.65 7.41 1.44
CA VAL A 85 -17.30 6.75 0.18
C VAL A 85 -17.50 5.24 0.25
N GLN A 86 -17.20 4.59 1.38
CA GLN A 86 -17.45 3.16 1.58
C GLN A 86 -18.95 2.77 1.50
N GLN A 87 -19.87 3.71 1.69
CA GLN A 87 -21.30 3.45 1.56
C GLN A 87 -21.77 3.53 0.10
N GLU A 88 -21.02 4.19 -0.77
CA GLU A 88 -21.33 4.37 -2.20
C GLU A 88 -20.62 3.31 -3.07
N LYS A 89 -20.97 2.04 -2.86
CA LYS A 89 -20.29 0.87 -3.45
C LYS A 89 -20.25 0.80 -4.99
N ASP A 90 -21.11 1.56 -5.67
CA ASP A 90 -21.16 1.60 -7.14
C ASP A 90 -20.38 2.79 -7.73
N SER A 91 -19.56 3.48 -6.92
CA SER A 91 -18.77 4.64 -7.34
C SER A 91 -17.31 4.29 -7.64
N SER A 92 -16.69 5.02 -8.57
CA SER A 92 -15.24 4.90 -8.84
C SER A 92 -14.39 5.24 -7.62
N SER A 93 -14.87 6.12 -6.75
CA SER A 93 -14.20 6.46 -5.49
C SER A 93 -14.16 5.31 -4.51
N TYR A 94 -15.20 4.45 -4.50
CA TYR A 94 -15.20 3.24 -3.70
C TYR A 94 -14.10 2.28 -4.17
N ASP A 95 -14.00 2.04 -5.47
CA ASP A 95 -12.97 1.17 -6.05
C ASP A 95 -11.56 1.71 -5.76
N ASN A 96 -11.38 3.02 -5.93
CA ASN A 96 -10.15 3.73 -5.64
C ASN A 96 -9.73 3.65 -4.17
N LEU A 97 -10.69 3.82 -3.26
CA LEU A 97 -10.45 3.65 -1.83
C LEU A 97 -10.10 2.20 -1.48
N ALA A 98 -10.76 1.23 -2.12
CA ALA A 98 -10.47 -0.18 -1.92
C ALA A 98 -9.02 -0.54 -2.27
N ILE A 99 -8.44 0.09 -3.30
CA ILE A 99 -7.02 -0.07 -3.64
C ILE A 99 -6.13 0.34 -2.46
N ILE A 100 -6.33 1.54 -1.90
CA ILE A 100 -5.54 2.05 -0.76
C ILE A 100 -5.71 1.15 0.46
N LEU A 101 -6.96 0.79 0.79
CA LEU A 101 -7.24 -0.05 1.95
C LEU A 101 -6.66 -1.46 1.80
N SER A 102 -6.71 -2.04 0.59
CA SER A 102 -6.10 -3.34 0.31
C SER A 102 -4.59 -3.32 0.50
N ALA A 103 -3.94 -2.19 0.27
CA ALA A 103 -2.51 -2.07 0.51
C ALA A 103 -2.18 -2.15 2.01
N LEU A 104 -3.13 -1.90 2.92
CA LEU A 104 -2.99 -2.05 4.37
C LEU A 104 -3.53 -3.40 4.88
N ASP A 105 -3.89 -4.33 4.00
CA ASP A 105 -4.32 -5.67 4.39
C ASP A 105 -3.11 -6.60 4.56
N TYR A 106 -3.11 -7.38 5.64
CA TYR A 106 -1.99 -8.27 6.00
C TYR A 106 -1.74 -9.36 4.95
N GLU A 107 -2.80 -9.96 4.40
CA GLU A 107 -2.68 -11.01 3.40
C GLU A 107 -2.20 -10.43 2.06
N ILE A 108 -2.71 -9.25 1.68
CA ILE A 108 -2.26 -8.54 0.48
C ILE A 108 -0.79 -8.14 0.61
N PHE A 109 -0.37 -7.65 1.77
CA PHE A 109 1.04 -7.38 2.08
C PHE A 109 1.90 -8.63 1.87
N GLY A 110 1.51 -9.75 2.46
CA GLY A 110 2.23 -11.02 2.33
C GLY A 110 2.35 -11.48 0.88
N MET A 111 1.25 -11.41 0.13
CA MET A 111 1.25 -11.75 -1.29
C MET A 111 2.13 -10.80 -2.13
N ARG A 112 2.14 -9.49 -1.84
CA ARG A 112 3.03 -8.52 -2.53
C ARG A 112 4.49 -8.83 -2.26
N MET A 113 4.88 -9.06 -1.01
CA MET A 113 6.25 -9.41 -0.64
C MET A 113 6.72 -10.71 -1.30
N LEU A 114 5.87 -11.74 -1.35
CA LEU A 114 6.18 -12.99 -2.06
C LEU A 114 6.32 -12.78 -3.56
N LYS A 115 5.47 -11.92 -4.16
CA LYS A 115 5.57 -11.59 -5.58
C LYS A 115 6.89 -10.90 -5.88
N GLU A 116 7.25 -9.90 -5.09
CA GLU A 116 8.51 -9.18 -5.22
C GLU A 116 9.71 -10.14 -5.11
N ALA A 117 9.65 -11.11 -4.19
CA ALA A 117 10.72 -12.10 -4.02
C ALA A 117 10.92 -12.97 -5.27
N ARG A 118 9.82 -13.38 -5.90
CA ARG A 118 9.86 -14.15 -7.15
C ARG A 118 10.41 -13.33 -8.30
N ASP A 119 9.98 -12.07 -8.41
CA ASP A 119 10.40 -11.17 -9.49
C ASP A 119 11.91 -10.88 -9.40
N GLN A 120 12.43 -10.65 -8.19
CA GLN A 120 13.88 -10.47 -7.96
C GLN A 120 14.68 -11.74 -8.25
N GLN A 121 14.19 -12.92 -7.84
CA GLN A 121 14.84 -14.18 -8.13
C GLN A 121 14.89 -14.45 -9.65
N GLN A 122 13.80 -14.15 -10.36
CA GLN A 122 13.72 -14.29 -11.80
C GLN A 122 14.68 -13.32 -12.50
N ALA A 123 14.71 -12.05 -12.10
CA ALA A 123 15.62 -11.05 -12.65
C ALA A 123 17.10 -11.42 -12.42
N ALA A 124 17.45 -11.92 -11.23
CA ALA A 124 18.80 -12.39 -10.93
C ALA A 124 19.22 -13.59 -11.78
N LYS A 125 18.28 -14.53 -12.03
CA LYS A 125 18.50 -15.67 -12.91
C LYS A 125 18.70 -15.24 -14.35
N GLU A 126 17.84 -14.35 -14.87
CA GLU A 126 17.98 -13.81 -16.23
C GLU A 126 19.30 -13.05 -16.41
N ALA A 127 19.72 -12.25 -15.42
CA ALA A 127 21.02 -11.59 -15.45
C ALA A 127 22.20 -12.58 -15.46
N SER A 128 22.07 -13.72 -14.76
CA SER A 128 23.05 -14.80 -14.80
C SER A 128 23.05 -15.55 -16.14
N ASP A 129 21.88 -15.75 -16.75
CA ASP A 129 21.71 -16.48 -18.02
C ASP A 129 22.10 -15.60 -19.24
N MET A 130 22.01 -14.27 -19.11
CA MET A 130 22.43 -13.28 -20.13
C MET A 130 23.88 -12.81 -19.96
N GLY A 131 24.63 -13.37 -19.00
CA GLY A 131 26.05 -13.11 -18.83
C GLY A 131 26.90 -13.70 -19.97
N PHE A 132 27.62 -12.81 -20.66
CA PHE A 132 28.72 -13.07 -21.61
C PHE A 132 29.89 -13.84 -20.99
#